data_AF-A0A1V6HLG9-F1
#
_entry.id   AF-A0A1V6HLG9-F1
#
_cell.length_a   1.000
_cell.length_b   1.000
_cell.length_c   1.000
_cell.angle_alpha   90.00
_cell.angle_beta   90.00
_cell.angle_gamma   90.00
#
_symmetry.space_group_name_H-M   'P 1'
#
loop_
_entity.id
_entity.type
_entity.pdbx_description
1 polymer ?
#
loop_
_entity_poly.entity_id
_entity_poly.type
_entity_poly.pdbx_seq_one_letter_code
_entity_poly.pdbx_strand_id
1 'polypeptide(L)'
;MAFEKGKSGNPAGRPKGAKNKATNDLRKWLEAFLQEKFPEIEKSFDKLGPYQKWSIVEKLLQYSIPKMQSVSVEAMIEAEMRSLAELLEKAPDEAVDLIIAKMKSTETHK
;
A
#
# COMPACT_ATOMS: atom_id res chain seq x y z
N MET A 1 23.50 36.90 -15.89
CA MET A 1 23.68 35.51 -16.35
C MET A 1 22.35 35.03 -16.90
N ALA A 2 22.30 34.77 -18.20
CA ALA A 2 21.08 34.38 -18.91
C ALA A 2 21.00 32.85 -18.98
N PHE A 3 19.85 32.27 -18.63
CA PHE A 3 19.61 30.84 -18.78
C PHE A 3 19.68 30.44 -20.26
N GLU A 4 20.47 29.42 -20.60
CA GLU A 4 20.57 28.90 -21.97
C GLU A 4 19.32 28.11 -22.35
N LYS A 5 18.69 28.45 -23.48
CA LYS A 5 17.50 27.76 -24.00
C LYS A 5 17.82 26.29 -24.24
N GLY A 6 17.14 25.40 -23.52
CA GLY A 6 17.34 23.95 -23.59
C GLY A 6 18.21 23.35 -22.48
N LYS A 7 18.85 24.17 -21.62
CA LYS A 7 19.53 23.70 -20.41
C LYS A 7 18.72 24.07 -19.18
N SER A 8 18.15 23.05 -18.53
CA SER A 8 17.56 23.20 -17.20
C SER A 8 18.66 23.59 -16.21
N GLY A 9 18.45 24.67 -15.44
CA GLY A 9 19.31 25.00 -14.29
C GLY A 9 19.26 23.95 -13.16
N ASN A 10 18.37 22.97 -13.28
CA ASN A 10 18.33 21.77 -12.47
C ASN A 10 18.49 20.52 -13.36
N PRO A 11 19.73 20.12 -13.71
CA PRO A 11 20.01 18.97 -14.56
C PRO A 11 19.63 17.63 -13.91
N ALA A 12 19.54 17.57 -12.58
CA ALA A 12 19.10 16.38 -11.84
C ALA A 12 17.56 16.23 -11.80
N GLY A 13 16.82 17.23 -12.30
CA GLY A 13 15.36 17.25 -12.25
C GLY A 13 14.81 17.32 -10.81
N ARG A 14 13.50 17.22 -10.67
CA ARG A 14 12.86 17.12 -9.36
C ARG A 14 13.17 15.74 -8.76
N PRO A 15 13.66 15.64 -7.52
CA PRO A 15 14.02 14.35 -6.94
C PRO A 15 12.82 13.40 -6.90
N LYS A 16 13.09 12.12 -7.23
CA LYS A 16 12.08 11.05 -7.25
C LYS A 16 11.48 10.92 -5.85
N GLY A 17 10.14 11.02 -5.74
CA GLY A 17 9.42 10.97 -4.47
C GLY A 17 9.19 12.31 -3.77
N ALA A 18 9.65 13.44 -4.34
CA ALA A 18 9.33 14.76 -3.81
C ALA A 18 7.81 15.02 -3.85
N LYS A 19 7.16 15.02 -2.67
CA LYS A 19 5.73 15.35 -2.53
C LYS A 19 5.42 16.73 -3.10
N ASN A 20 4.24 16.91 -3.70
CA ASN A 20 3.82 18.21 -4.23
C ASN A 20 3.71 19.23 -3.10
N LYS A 21 4.29 20.44 -3.29
CA LYS A 21 4.34 21.50 -2.27
C LYS A 21 2.92 21.83 -1.78
N ALA A 22 1.98 22.00 -2.71
CA ALA A 22 0.57 22.25 -2.38
C ALA A 22 -0.05 21.14 -1.52
N THR A 23 0.28 19.87 -1.78
CA THR A 23 -0.20 18.73 -0.99
C THR A 23 0.41 18.70 0.41
N ASN A 24 1.68 19.10 0.54
CA ASN A 24 2.33 19.22 1.85
C ASN A 24 1.75 20.37 2.67
N ASP A 25 1.49 21.51 2.04
CA ASP A 25 0.93 22.69 2.72
C ASP A 25 -0.49 22.41 3.20
N LEU A 26 -1.32 21.73 2.39
CA LEU A 26 -2.65 21.29 2.80
C LEU A 26 -2.62 20.30 3.97
N ARG A 27 -1.70 19.32 3.94
CA ARG A 27 -1.56 18.35 5.04
C ARG A 27 -1.18 19.05 6.34
N LYS A 28 -0.19 19.95 6.30
CA LYS A 28 0.24 20.72 7.47
C LYS A 28 -0.90 21.58 8.03
N TRP A 29 -1.64 22.24 7.15
CA TRP A 29 -2.80 23.03 7.56
C TRP A 29 -3.87 22.15 8.23
N LEU A 30 -4.18 20.99 7.64
CA LEU A 30 -5.16 20.06 8.20
C LEU A 30 -4.70 19.51 9.57
N GLU A 31 -3.42 19.15 9.71
CA GLU A 31 -2.84 18.72 10.99
C GLU A 31 -2.99 19.81 12.06
N ALA A 32 -2.63 21.06 11.75
CA ALA A 32 -2.75 22.18 12.67
C ALA A 32 -4.21 22.46 13.06
N PHE A 33 -5.11 22.45 12.08
CA PHE A 33 -6.55 22.62 12.32
C PHE A 33 -7.11 21.54 13.23
N LEU A 34 -6.78 20.27 12.96
CA LEU A 34 -7.24 19.16 13.79
C LEU A 34 -6.69 19.29 15.21
N GLN A 35 -5.39 19.56 15.39
CA GLN A 35 -4.78 19.76 16.71
C GLN A 35 -5.47 20.88 17.50
N GLU A 36 -5.82 21.98 16.84
CA GLU A 36 -6.55 23.09 17.47
C GLU A 36 -7.97 22.68 17.92
N LYS A 37 -8.68 21.89 17.11
CA LYS A 37 -10.08 21.50 17.38
C LYS A 37 -10.24 20.26 18.25
N PHE A 38 -9.21 19.43 18.37
CA PHE A 38 -9.25 18.20 19.16
C PHE A 38 -9.76 18.40 20.60
N PRO A 39 -9.31 19.42 21.36
CA PRO A 39 -9.81 19.66 22.72
C PRO A 39 -11.30 20.02 22.79
N GLU A 40 -11.83 20.70 21.77
CA GLU A 40 -13.25 21.03 21.68
C GLU A 40 -14.08 19.77 21.37
N ILE A 41 -13.59 18.95 20.43
CA ILE A 41 -14.22 17.69 20.05
C ILE A 41 -14.31 16.75 21.25
N GLU A 42 -13.22 16.61 22.01
CA GLU A 42 -13.18 15.80 23.23
C GLU A 42 -14.23 16.25 24.26
N LYS A 43 -14.31 17.56 24.55
CA LYS A 43 -15.33 18.12 25.46
C LYS A 43 -16.76 17.94 24.94
N SER A 44 -16.94 17.92 23.62
CA SER A 44 -18.24 17.71 23.00
C SER A 44 -18.65 16.24 22.97
N PHE A 45 -17.72 15.30 23.16
CA PHE A 45 -17.98 13.87 23.07
C PHE A 45 -19.07 13.44 24.04
N ASP A 46 -19.04 13.95 25.28
CA ASP A 46 -20.04 13.61 26.29
C ASP A 46 -21.46 14.06 25.95
N LYS A 47 -21.58 15.09 25.11
CA LYS A 47 -22.86 15.64 24.65
C LYS A 47 -23.49 14.83 23.52
N LEU A 48 -22.77 13.85 22.97
CA LEU A 48 -23.26 13.00 21.88
C LEU A 48 -24.23 11.93 22.40
N GLY A 49 -25.15 11.51 21.52
CA GLY A 49 -26.03 10.38 21.80
C GLY A 49 -25.24 9.06 21.91
N PRO A 50 -25.76 8.04 22.64
CA PRO A 50 -25.05 6.78 22.87
C PRO A 50 -24.56 6.11 21.58
N TYR A 51 -25.39 6.05 20.54
CA TYR A 51 -25.01 5.46 19.25
C TYR A 51 -23.88 6.23 18.55
N GLN A 52 -23.91 7.56 18.60
CA GLN A 52 -22.88 8.41 17.99
C GLN A 52 -21.52 8.20 18.66
N LYS A 53 -21.49 8.07 19.99
CA LYS A 53 -20.27 7.74 20.75
C LYS A 53 -19.67 6.43 20.24
N TRP A 54 -20.47 5.38 20.16
CA TRP A 54 -20.01 4.07 19.67
C TRP A 54 -19.54 4.09 18.21
N SER A 55 -20.22 4.82 17.33
CA SER A 55 -19.81 4.95 15.92
C SER A 55 -18.46 5.68 15.77
N ILE A 56 -18.20 6.72 16.57
CA ILE A 56 -16.90 7.41 16.56
C ILE A 56 -15.81 6.46 17.07
N VAL A 57 -16.06 5.76 18.18
CA VAL A 57 -15.12 4.78 18.75
C VAL A 57 -14.79 3.70 17.71
N GLU A 58 -15.79 3.12 17.05
CA GLU A 58 -15.60 2.13 15.99
C GLU A 58 -14.69 2.65 14.86
N LYS A 59 -14.88 3.90 14.42
CA LYS A 59 -14.05 4.53 13.39
C LYS A 59 -12.62 4.75 13.85
N LEU A 60 -12.41 5.12 15.12
CA LEU A 60 -11.07 5.30 15.70
C LEU A 60 -10.35 3.96 15.89
N LEU A 61 -11.06 2.90 16.27
CA LEU A 61 -10.50 1.56 16.44
C LEU A 61 -9.85 1.03 15.17
N GLN A 62 -10.31 1.44 13.98
CA GLN A 62 -9.73 1.03 12.69
C GLN A 62 -8.28 1.50 12.50
N TYR A 63 -7.85 2.52 13.25
CA TYR A 63 -6.50 3.06 13.22
C TYR A 63 -5.62 2.56 14.37
N SER A 64 -6.22 2.01 15.44
CA SER A 64 -5.50 1.47 16.60
C SER A 64 -5.33 -0.04 16.54
N ILE A 65 -6.27 -0.75 15.90
CA ILE A 65 -6.25 -2.21 15.76
C ILE A 65 -6.07 -2.51 14.28
N PRO A 66 -5.02 -3.26 13.89
CA PRO A 66 -4.89 -3.77 12.54
C PRO A 66 -6.16 -4.55 12.19
N LYS A 67 -6.95 -4.05 11.24
CA LYS A 67 -8.01 -4.87 10.66
C LYS A 67 -7.33 -6.05 10.00
N MET A 68 -7.78 -7.26 10.33
CA MET A 68 -7.39 -8.45 9.59
C MET A 68 -7.83 -8.21 8.14
N GLN A 69 -6.90 -7.84 7.28
CA GLN A 69 -7.21 -7.67 5.87
C GLN A 69 -7.58 -9.05 5.35
N SER A 70 -8.71 -9.15 4.64
CA SER A 70 -8.95 -10.32 3.81
C SER A 70 -7.75 -10.46 2.90
N VAL A 71 -7.05 -11.60 2.97
CA VAL A 71 -5.97 -11.89 2.04
C VAL A 71 -6.57 -11.75 0.64
N SER A 72 -6.03 -10.81 -0.15
CA SER A 72 -6.56 -10.60 -1.49
C SER A 72 -6.22 -11.82 -2.36
N VAL A 73 -7.02 -12.07 -3.39
CA VAL A 73 -6.78 -13.20 -4.31
C VAL A 73 -5.38 -13.09 -4.91
N GLU A 74 -4.94 -11.87 -5.21
CA GLU A 74 -3.60 -11.58 -5.73
C GLU A 74 -2.51 -11.95 -4.73
N ALA A 75 -2.70 -11.65 -3.44
CA ALA A 75 -1.75 -12.00 -2.40
C ALA A 75 -1.68 -13.53 -2.17
N MET A 76 -2.81 -14.24 -2.32
CA MET A 76 -2.84 -15.71 -2.27
C MET A 76 -2.07 -16.31 -3.45
N ILE A 77 -2.33 -15.83 -4.67
CA ILE A 77 -1.63 -16.29 -5.88
C ILE A 77 -0.12 -16.02 -5.77
N GLU A 78 0.29 -14.85 -5.29
CA GLU A 78 1.70 -14.52 -5.12
C GLU A 78 2.39 -15.45 -4.11
N ALA A 79 1.72 -15.76 -2.99
CA ALA A 79 2.23 -16.70 -2.00
C ALA A 79 2.36 -18.13 -2.56
N GLU A 80 1.36 -18.59 -3.32
CA GLU A 80 1.40 -19.89 -3.98
C GLU A 80 2.51 -19.98 -5.04
N MET A 81 2.64 -18.96 -5.89
CA MET A 81 3.71 -18.88 -6.89
C MET A 81 5.10 -18.90 -6.25
N ARG A 82 5.27 -18.19 -5.12
CA ARG A 82 6.53 -18.17 -4.38
C ARG A 82 6.87 -19.53 -3.79
N SER A 83 5.87 -20.21 -3.20
CA SER A 83 6.02 -21.57 -2.69
C SER A 83 6.42 -22.55 -3.80
N LEU A 84 5.75 -22.45 -4.97
CA LEU A 84 6.07 -23.28 -6.12
C LEU A 84 7.50 -23.04 -6.63
N ALA A 85 7.93 -21.77 -6.72
CA ALA A 85 9.28 -21.43 -7.15
C ALA A 85 10.35 -22.02 -6.22
N GLU A 86 10.14 -21.96 -4.91
CA GLU A 86 11.05 -22.55 -3.92
C GLU A 86 11.14 -24.08 -4.03
N LEU A 87 10.01 -24.75 -4.28
CA LEU A 87 9.98 -26.20 -4.50
C LEU A 87 10.73 -26.60 -5.77
N LEU A 88 10.60 -25.81 -6.84
CA LEU A 88 11.30 -26.05 -8.10
C LEU A 88 12.81 -25.85 -7.94
N GLU A 89 13.25 -24.85 -7.18
CA GLU A 89 14.68 -24.60 -6.91
C GLU A 89 15.32 -25.74 -6.09
N LYS A 90 14.55 -26.35 -5.19
CA LYS A 90 15.01 -27.46 -4.34
C LYS A 90 14.77 -28.84 -4.96
N ALA A 91 14.07 -28.92 -6.09
CA ALA A 91 13.75 -30.18 -6.74
C ALA A 91 15.01 -30.77 -7.41
N PRO A 92 15.15 -32.11 -7.44
CA PRO A 92 16.17 -32.75 -8.26
C PRO A 92 15.94 -32.47 -9.75
N ASP A 93 17.03 -32.32 -10.52
CA ASP A 93 16.97 -32.04 -11.96
C ASP A 93 16.09 -33.04 -12.73
N GLU A 94 16.16 -34.33 -12.37
CA GLU A 94 15.33 -35.39 -12.96
C GLU A 94 13.82 -35.11 -12.78
N ALA A 95 13.41 -34.60 -11.63
CA ALA A 95 12.01 -34.27 -11.37
C ALA A 95 11.56 -33.05 -12.20
N VAL A 96 12.43 -32.05 -12.34
CA VAL A 96 12.18 -30.86 -13.16
C VAL A 96 12.04 -31.24 -14.64
N ASP A 97 12.91 -32.11 -15.14
CA ASP A 97 12.87 -32.60 -16.52
C ASP A 97 11.60 -33.39 -16.83
N LEU A 98 11.16 -34.25 -15.89
CA LEU A 98 9.89 -34.96 -16.01
C LEU A 98 8.68 -34.01 -16.03
N ILE A 99 8.71 -32.94 -15.23
CA ILE A 99 7.67 -31.90 -15.25
C ILE A 99 7.64 -31.19 -16.61
N ILE A 100 8.80 -30.80 -17.15
CA ILE A 100 8.92 -30.16 -18.47
C ILE A 100 8.39 -31.07 -19.57
N ALA A 101 8.77 -32.35 -19.57
CA ALA A 101 8.30 -33.33 -20.53
C ALA A 101 6.77 -33.49 -20.48
N LYS A 102 6.21 -33.54 -19.26
CA LYS A 102 4.76 -33.64 -19.07
C LYS A 102 4.05 -32.38 -19.58
N MET A 103 4.54 -31.18 -19.27
CA MET A 103 3.95 -29.92 -19.79
C MET A 103 3.91 -29.89 -21.32
N LYS A 104 5.03 -30.24 -21.98
CA LYS A 104 5.10 -30.33 -23.45
C LYS A 104 4.09 -31.31 -24.03
N SER A 105 3.93 -32.48 -23.40
CA SER A 105 2.95 -33.48 -23.84
C SER A 105 1.48 -33.03 -23.68
N THR A 106 1.23 -32.13 -22.74
CA THR A 106 -0.13 -31.62 -22.45
C THR A 106 -0.51 -30.48 -23.41
N GLU A 107 0.45 -29.67 -23.86
CA GLU A 107 0.24 -28.62 -24.86
C GLU A 107 -0.03 -29.18 -26.26
N THR A 108 0.52 -30.36 -26.60
CA THR A 108 0.28 -31.04 -27.88
C THR A 108 -1.11 -31.68 -28.01
N HIS A 109 -1.99 -31.56 -27.01
CA HIS A 109 -3.36 -32.11 -27.03
C HIS A 109 -4.45 -31.03 -26.93
N LYS A 110 -4.10 -29.77 -27.17
CA LYS A 110 -5.04 -28.67 -27.42
C LYS A 110 -4.95 -28.22 -28.88
#